data_AF-A0A2H5VHE2-F1
#
_entry.id   AF-A0A2H5VHE2-F1
#
_cell.length_a   1.000
_cell.length_b   1.000
_cell.length_c   1.000
_cell.angle_alpha   90.00
_cell.angle_beta   90.00
_cell.angle_gamma   90.00
#
_symmetry.space_group_name_H-M   'P 1'
#
loop_
_entity.id
_entity.type
_entity.pdbx_description
1 polymer ?
#
loop_
_entity_poly.entity_id
_entity_poly.type
_entity_poly.pdbx_seq_one_letter_code
_entity_poly.pdbx_strand_id
1 'polypeptide(L)' 'MTESVKCAVCGKTILKTAAVSLAHQGQTFYACGPGCRDKFTKNPAKYAKAPKAPSGTPQKP' A
#
# COMPACT_ATOMS: atom_id res chain seq x y z
N MET A 1 7.13 -6.53 17.08
CA MET A 1 6.78 -7.06 15.74
C MET A 1 6.63 -5.88 14.80
N THR A 2 7.64 -5.62 13.96
CA THR A 2 7.73 -4.40 13.16
C THR A 2 7.45 -4.75 11.70
N GLU A 3 6.17 -4.79 11.35
CA GLU A 3 5.75 -5.20 10.02
C GLU A 3 5.98 -4.05 9.02
N SER A 4 6.74 -4.35 7.98
CA SER A 4 7.19 -3.39 6.97
C SER A 4 6.53 -3.69 5.63
N VAL A 5 5.94 -2.68 5.00
CA VAL A 5 5.24 -2.78 3.71
C VAL A 5 5.94 -1.93 2.66
N LYS A 6 5.82 -2.31 1.40
CA LYS A 6 6.39 -1.54 0.28
C LYS A 6 5.35 -0.55 -0.23
N CYS A 7 5.73 0.73 -0.33
CA CYS A 7 4.87 1.75 -0.89
C CYS A 7 4.63 1.50 -2.39
N ALA A 8 3.36 1.41 -2.81
CA ALA A 8 2.98 1.17 -4.21
C ALA A 8 3.38 2.30 -5.17
N VAL A 9 3.59 3.52 -4.64
CA VAL A 9 3.92 4.71 -5.44
C VAL A 9 5.43 4.96 -5.52
N CYS A 10 6.12 4.93 -4.38
CA CYS A 10 7.54 5.27 -4.31
C CYS A 10 8.46 4.03 -4.27
N GLY A 11 7.92 2.82 -4.05
CA GLY A 11 8.70 1.59 -3.95
C GLY A 11 9.54 1.45 -2.66
N LYS A 12 9.50 2.43 -1.76
CA LYS A 12 10.22 2.39 -0.48
C LYS A 12 9.53 1.48 0.53
N THR A 13 10.32 0.77 1.32
CA THR A 13 9.85 0.01 2.48
C THR A 13 9.55 0.98 3.61
N ILE A 14 8.35 0.89 4.17
CA ILE A 14 7.87 1.74 5.25
C ILE A 14 7.11 0.91 6.26
N LEU A 15 6.99 1.41 7.48
CA LEU A 15 6.27 0.72 8.55
C LEU A 15 4.78 0.63 8.20
N LYS A 16 4.18 -0.55 8.37
CA LYS A 16 2.74 -0.75 8.16
C LYS A 16 1.89 0.19 9.02
N THR A 17 2.39 0.52 10.21
CA THR A 17 1.74 1.45 11.15
C THR A 17 1.76 2.91 10.67
N ALA A 18 2.79 3.29 9.90
CA ALA A 18 2.90 4.61 9.27
C ALA A 18 2.34 4.61 7.83
N ALA A 19 1.96 3.45 7.31
CA ALA A 19 1.43 3.29 5.97
C ALA A 19 -0.05 3.70 5.92
N VAL A 20 -0.43 4.36 4.83
CA VAL A 20 -1.84 4.58 4.50
C VAL A 20 -2.33 3.38 3.68
N SER A 21 -3.27 2.62 4.22
CA SER A 21 -3.96 1.53 3.53
C SER A 21 -5.04 2.08 2.59
N LEU A 22 -5.06 1.57 1.36
CA LEU A 22 -5.98 1.97 0.30
C LEU A 22 -6.63 0.72 -0.26
N ALA A 23 -7.96 0.65 -0.26
CA ALA A 23 -8.68 -0.42 -0.91
C ALA A 23 -8.98 -0.06 -2.37
N HIS A 24 -8.58 -0.91 -3.32
CA HIS A 24 -8.87 -0.72 -4.74
C HIS A 24 -9.11 -2.07 -5.43
N GLN A 25 -10.25 -2.23 -6.10
CA GLN A 25 -10.66 -3.50 -6.74
C GLN A 25 -10.59 -4.74 -5.82
N GLY A 26 -10.91 -4.59 -4.53
CA GLY A 26 -10.84 -5.68 -3.57
C GLY A 26 -9.41 -6.04 -3.10
N GLN A 27 -8.40 -5.27 -3.51
CA GLN A 27 -7.02 -5.40 -3.04
C GLN A 27 -6.64 -4.24 -2.13
N THR A 28 -5.78 -4.53 -1.15
CA THR A 28 -5.27 -3.54 -0.19
C THR A 28 -3.86 -3.11 -0.60
N PHE A 29 -3.72 -1.82 -0.89
CA PHE A 29 -2.47 -1.16 -1.23
C PHE A 29 -1.97 -0.31 -0.07
N TYR A 30 -0.66 -0.07 -0.01
CA TYR A 30 -0.04 0.74 1.02
C TYR A 30 0.73 1.92 0.42
N ALA A 31 0.51 3.11 0.98
CA ALA A 31 1.21 4.34 0.61
C ALA A 31 2.04 4.85 1.79
N CYS A 32 3.20 5.47 1.52
CA CYS A 32 4.06 5.96 2.60
C CYS A 32 3.56 7.24 3.30
N GLY A 33 2.39 7.75 2.91
CA GLY A 33 1.83 8.98 3.43
C GLY A 33 0.82 9.62 2.47
N PRO A 34 0.26 10.79 2.85
CA PRO A 34 -0.81 11.46 2.12
C PRO A 34 -0.40 11.88 0.69
N GLY A 35 0.87 12.27 0.48
CA GLY A 35 1.36 12.60 -0.86
C GLY A 35 1.38 11.41 -1.83
N CYS A 36 1.72 10.21 -1.32
CA CYS A 36 1.61 8.98 -2.12
C CYS A 36 0.16 8.55 -2.30
N ARG A 37 -0.70 8.76 -1.29
CA ARG A 37 -2.14 8.55 -1.45
C ARG A 37 -2.71 9.42 -2.57
N ASP A 38 -2.43 10.72 -2.62
CA ASP A 38 -2.95 11.61 -3.67
C ASP A 38 -2.51 11.16 -5.07
N LYS A 39 -1.24 10.78 -5.23
CA LYS A 39 -0.72 10.18 -6.46
C LYS A 39 -1.46 8.90 -6.84
N PHE A 40 -1.69 8.02 -5.86
CA PHE A 40 -2.44 6.80 -6.07
C PHE A 40 -3.88 7.11 -6.47
N THR A 41 -4.57 8.03 -5.81
CA THR A 41 -5.95 8.44 -6.15
C THR A 41 -6.04 9.09 -7.52
N LYS A 42 -5.03 9.85 -7.95
CA LYS A 42 -4.98 10.43 -9.29
C LYS A 42 -4.79 9.40 -10.39
N ASN A 43 -4.04 8.33 -10.15
CA ASN A 43 -3.73 7.32 -11.15
C ASN A 43 -3.70 5.90 -10.57
N PRO A 44 -4.82 5.41 -9.98
CA PRO A 44 -4.82 4.16 -9.23
C PRO A 44 -4.56 2.99 -10.15
N ALA A 45 -5.06 3.01 -11.39
CA ALA A 45 -4.83 1.95 -12.37
C ALA A 45 -3.34 1.74 -12.72
N LYS A 46 -2.52 2.80 -12.70
CA LYS A 46 -1.06 2.68 -12.93
C LYS A 46 -0.33 2.01 -11.78
N TYR A 47 -0.71 2.35 -10.55
CA TYR A 47 -0.04 1.84 -9.35
C TYR A 47 -0.62 0.49 -8.88
N ALA A 48 -1.91 0.24 -9.11
CA ALA A 48 -2.58 -1.01 -8.82
C ALA A 48 -2.10 -2.16 -9.73
N LYS A 49 -1.61 -1.85 -10.94
CA LYS A 49 -1.00 -2.84 -11.85
C LYS A 49 0.35 -3.37 -11.39
N ALA A 50 1.03 -2.76 -10.42
CA ALA A 50 2.30 -3.23 -9.88
C ALA A 50 2.04 -4.16 -8.68
N PRO A 51 1.89 -5.48 -8.89
CA PRO A 51 1.46 -6.39 -7.85
C PRO A 51 2.71 -7.01 -7.24
N LYS A 52 3.27 -6.39 -6.20
CA LYS A 52 4.25 -7.04 -5.31
C LYS A 52 4.06 -6.62 -3.86
N ALA A 53 2.84 -6.78 -3.36
CA ALA A 53 2.61 -7.07 -1.96
C ALA A 53 1.31 -7.88 -1.89
N PRO A 54 1.34 -9.13 -1.37
CA PRO A 54 0.18 -10.00 -1.38
C PRO A 54 -0.93 -9.38 -0.50
N SER A 55 -2.09 -9.14 -1.12
CA SER A 55 -3.34 -9.08 -0.39
C SER A 55 -3.75 -10.52 -0.09
N GLY A 56 -3.65 -10.88 1.19
CA GLY A 56 -3.98 -12.22 1.68
C GLY A 56 -3.88 -12.32 3.21
N THR A 57 -4.61 -11.46 3.92
CA THR A 57 -5.23 -11.75 5.25
C THR A 57 -4.27 -12.07 6.44
N PRO A 58 -4.74 -12.28 7.70
CA PRO A 58 -4.63 -11.32 8.81
C PRO A 58 -3.77 -11.81 10.00
N GLN A 59 -2.85 -11.00 10.52
CA GLN A 59 -2.28 -11.26 11.86
C GLN A 59 -3.22 -10.71 12.93
N LYS A 60 -4.27 -11.50 13.23
CA LYS A 60 -4.88 -11.52 14.57
C LYS A 60 -4.22 -12.72 15.29
N PRO A 61 -3.79 -12.57 16.56
CA PRO A 61 -2.97 -13.55 17.28
C PRO A 61 -3.60 -14.95 17.34
#